data_AF-E5FDJ4-F1
#
_entry.id   AF-E5FDJ4-F1
#
_cell.length_a   1.000
_cell.length_b   1.000
_cell.length_c   1.000
_cell.angle_alpha   90.00
_cell.angle_beta   90.00
_cell.angle_gamma   90.00
#
_symmetry.space_group_name_H-M   'P 1'
#
loop_
_entity.id
_entity.type
_entity.pdbx_description
1 polymer ?
#
loop_
_entity_poly.entity_id
_entity_poly.type
_entity_poly.pdbx_seq_one_letter_code
_entity_poly.pdbx_strand_id
1 'polypeptide(L)'
;TDMIKGKQGRFRENLLGKRVDYSARSVIVVGPTLRLHQCGLPKKIALELYQPFIIRRLKELGHVDTIKSAKKMLERKDAEVWDILEEVICNHPVLLNRAPTLHRMGIQAFEPVLVEGNAIKLHPLVCKGFNADFDGDQMAVHLPLSIEAQVEAHTLMLATNNIFSPANGAPIISPSQDVVMGCYYLTMALSGRTGEGMAFQDFAEVELAHSLGKVDTHAKIKVRLPADRSLKIEGEAPGEAGAVIETTAGRVLFNSILPQGMLFYDLPMRSSELARVISDCYQALGRRSTIDLLDDMNRVGFSWSTRSGLSFATDDLITPETKVKIIGDAEKSVMKIMKLYQRGVITDGERYNQVLDAWTHAREQITKEMMVDLEQDTDAKPTRGSGYVNPIHLMAHSGA
;
A
#
# COMPACT_ATOMS: atom_id res chain seq x y z
N THR A 1 16.48 -46.03 -11.01
CA THR A 1 15.14 -45.49 -10.66
C THR A 1 15.25 -44.17 -9.92
N ASP A 2 16.30 -43.98 -9.10
CA ASP A 2 16.51 -42.75 -8.33
C ASP A 2 16.89 -41.52 -9.15
N MET A 3 17.50 -41.67 -10.33
CA MET A 3 17.74 -40.53 -11.24
C MET A 3 16.45 -39.88 -11.77
N ILE A 4 15.32 -40.60 -11.72
CA ILE A 4 14.04 -40.15 -12.26
C ILE A 4 13.14 -39.64 -11.13
N LYS A 5 13.23 -40.23 -9.93
CA LYS A 5 12.39 -39.93 -8.76
C LYS A 5 13.11 -38.99 -7.78
N GLY A 6 12.36 -38.38 -6.87
CA GLY A 6 12.92 -37.49 -5.84
C GLY A 6 13.02 -36.02 -6.26
N LYS A 7 13.48 -35.17 -5.34
CA LYS A 7 13.55 -33.70 -5.52
C LYS A 7 14.61 -33.30 -6.55
N GLN A 8 15.73 -34.02 -6.58
CA GLN A 8 16.83 -33.89 -7.56
C GLN A 8 16.66 -34.82 -8.77
N GLY A 9 15.51 -35.50 -8.87
CA GLY A 9 15.21 -36.35 -10.01
C GLY A 9 14.95 -35.51 -11.27
N ARG A 10 15.27 -36.06 -12.44
CA ARG A 10 15.14 -35.36 -13.74
C ARG A 10 13.76 -34.73 -13.97
N PHE A 11 12.69 -35.33 -13.46
CA PHE A 11 11.34 -34.78 -13.60
C PHE A 11 11.15 -33.43 -12.90
N ARG A 12 11.57 -33.33 -11.63
CA ARG A 12 11.36 -32.10 -10.85
C ARG A 12 12.40 -31.03 -11.17
N GLU A 13 13.66 -31.42 -11.30
CA GLU A 13 14.75 -30.47 -11.42
C GLU A 13 14.99 -29.96 -12.85
N ASN A 14 14.76 -30.79 -13.88
CA ASN A 14 15.16 -30.47 -15.26
C ASN A 14 13.98 -30.33 -16.24
N LEU A 15 12.90 -31.10 -16.04
CA LEU A 15 11.73 -31.01 -16.92
C LEU A 15 10.80 -29.88 -16.49
N LEU A 16 10.52 -29.76 -15.19
CA LEU A 16 9.68 -28.70 -14.61
C LEU A 16 10.48 -27.46 -14.21
N GLY A 17 11.68 -27.65 -13.65
CA GLY A 17 12.66 -26.59 -13.43
C GLY A 17 13.54 -26.43 -14.66
N LYS A 18 13.61 -25.23 -15.24
CA LYS A 18 14.58 -24.92 -16.29
C LYS A 18 15.19 -23.56 -16.03
N ARG A 19 16.51 -23.48 -16.19
CA ARG A 19 17.18 -22.19 -16.34
C ARG A 19 16.85 -21.65 -17.73
N VAL A 20 16.54 -20.37 -17.78
CA VAL A 20 16.09 -19.70 -19.01
C VAL A 20 17.01 -18.53 -19.31
N ASP A 21 17.30 -18.35 -20.59
CA ASP A 21 17.99 -17.16 -21.10
C ASP A 21 17.06 -15.94 -21.06
N TYR A 22 17.60 -14.75 -21.35
CA TYR A 22 16.85 -13.49 -21.30
C TYR A 22 16.19 -13.23 -19.93
N SER A 23 16.94 -13.56 -18.88
CA SER A 23 16.55 -13.31 -17.50
C SER A 23 17.65 -12.59 -16.74
N ALA A 24 17.24 -11.79 -15.76
CA ALA A 24 18.13 -11.07 -14.86
C ALA A 24 17.59 -11.12 -13.43
N ARG A 25 18.44 -10.86 -12.44
CA ARG A 25 18.02 -10.71 -11.04
C ARG A 25 18.70 -9.50 -10.44
N SER A 26 17.95 -8.70 -9.70
CA SER A 26 18.52 -7.62 -8.90
C SER A 26 17.69 -7.36 -7.64
N VAL A 27 18.29 -6.59 -6.73
CA VAL A 27 17.62 -6.07 -5.53
C VAL A 27 16.53 -5.09 -5.96
N ILE A 28 15.40 -5.13 -5.26
CA ILE A 28 14.31 -4.17 -5.47
C ILE A 28 14.43 -2.98 -4.53
N VAL A 29 14.04 -1.82 -5.04
CA VAL A 29 13.94 -0.57 -4.29
C VAL A 29 12.61 0.10 -4.59
N VAL A 30 12.19 0.98 -3.70
CA VAL A 30 10.92 1.69 -3.84
C VAL A 30 10.96 2.68 -5.02
N GLY A 31 9.93 2.66 -5.86
CA GLY A 31 9.73 3.59 -6.96
C GLY A 31 8.40 4.34 -6.84
N PRO A 32 8.25 5.30 -5.90
CA PRO A 32 6.96 5.91 -5.58
C PRO A 32 6.43 6.84 -6.68
N THR A 33 7.28 7.26 -7.62
CA THR A 33 6.91 8.12 -8.75
C THR A 33 6.48 7.35 -10.00
N LEU A 34 6.61 6.02 -9.99
CA LEU A 34 6.18 5.17 -11.09
C LEU A 34 4.65 5.08 -11.11
N ARG A 35 4.07 4.77 -12.27
CA ARG A 35 2.66 4.39 -12.36
C ARG A 35 2.49 2.90 -12.05
N LEU A 36 1.27 2.47 -11.73
CA LEU A 36 0.99 1.08 -11.36
C LEU A 36 1.45 0.01 -12.38
N HIS A 37 1.40 0.30 -13.68
CA HIS A 37 1.83 -0.61 -14.75
C HIS A 37 3.33 -0.56 -15.05
N GLN A 38 4.09 0.35 -14.43
CA GLN A 38 5.49 0.58 -14.75
C GLN A 38 6.43 -0.04 -13.73
N CYS A 39 7.61 -0.45 -14.19
CA CYS A 39 8.72 -0.81 -13.31
C CYS A 39 10.00 -0.10 -13.76
N GLY A 40 10.87 0.28 -12.83
CA GLY A 40 12.17 0.84 -13.18
C GLY A 40 13.17 -0.27 -13.46
N LEU A 41 13.67 -0.35 -14.69
CA LEU A 41 14.67 -1.33 -15.10
C LEU A 41 16.05 -0.65 -15.26
N PRO A 42 17.09 -1.11 -14.55
CA PRO A 42 18.43 -0.58 -14.68
C PRO A 42 18.95 -0.64 -16.11
N LYS A 43 19.51 0.48 -16.60
CA LYS A 43 20.10 0.59 -17.94
C LYS A 43 21.06 -0.55 -18.31
N LYS A 44 21.91 -0.99 -17.37
CA LYS A 44 22.84 -2.12 -17.59
C LYS A 44 22.11 -3.44 -17.83
N ILE A 45 21.06 -3.71 -17.04
CA ILE A 45 20.27 -4.94 -17.16
C ILE A 45 19.48 -4.91 -18.47
N ALA A 46 18.87 -3.76 -18.79
CA ALA A 46 18.14 -3.58 -20.04
C ALA A 46 19.03 -3.81 -21.27
N LEU A 47 20.24 -3.26 -21.29
CA LEU A 47 21.17 -3.40 -22.41
C LEU A 47 21.56 -4.87 -22.68
N GLU A 48 21.74 -5.67 -21.63
CA GLU A 48 22.01 -7.11 -21.76
C GLU A 48 20.78 -7.91 -22.21
N LEU A 49 19.61 -7.65 -21.61
CA LEU A 49 18.37 -8.36 -21.95
C LEU A 49 17.92 -8.09 -23.39
N TYR A 50 18.05 -6.84 -23.84
CA TYR A 50 17.59 -6.40 -25.15
C TYR A 50 18.66 -6.44 -26.25
N GLN A 51 19.87 -6.95 -25.94
CA GLN A 51 21.02 -6.98 -26.85
C GLN A 51 20.69 -7.39 -28.30
N PRO A 52 19.98 -8.51 -28.59
CA PRO A 52 19.70 -8.90 -29.98
C PRO A 52 18.75 -7.92 -30.70
N PHE A 53 17.82 -7.31 -29.97
CA PHE A 53 16.86 -6.35 -30.52
C PHE A 53 17.56 -5.04 -30.89
N ILE A 54 18.46 -4.57 -30.03
CA ILE A 54 19.30 -3.39 -30.29
C ILE A 54 20.16 -3.61 -31.54
N ILE A 55 20.84 -4.77 -31.64
CA ILE A 55 21.69 -5.11 -32.80
C ILE A 55 20.87 -5.12 -34.10
N ARG A 56 19.65 -5.68 -34.06
CA ARG A 56 18.76 -5.69 -35.22
C ARG A 56 18.37 -4.26 -35.62
N ARG A 57 17.98 -3.43 -34.66
CA ARG A 57 17.51 -2.06 -34.90
C ARG A 57 18.63 -1.15 -35.43
N LEU A 58 19.84 -1.26 -34.86
CA LEU A 58 21.04 -0.58 -35.35
C LEU A 58 21.35 -0.88 -36.82
N LYS A 59 21.14 -2.14 -37.25
CA LYS A 59 21.32 -2.55 -38.65
C LYS A 59 20.21 -2.02 -39.56
N GLU A 60 18.96 -2.04 -39.11
CA GLU A 60 17.82 -1.52 -39.87
C GLU A 60 17.92 -0.01 -40.12
N LEU A 61 18.44 0.75 -39.15
CA LEU A 61 18.66 2.19 -39.23
C LEU A 61 19.95 2.56 -39.99
N GLY A 62 20.80 1.59 -40.34
CA GLY A 62 22.03 1.83 -41.11
C GLY A 62 23.21 2.39 -40.31
N HIS A 63 23.16 2.39 -38.97
CA HIS A 63 24.29 2.80 -38.13
C HIS A 63 25.47 1.81 -38.21
N VAL A 64 25.18 0.54 -38.53
CA VAL A 64 26.18 -0.53 -38.63
C VAL A 64 25.84 -1.53 -39.74
N ASP A 65 26.86 -1.87 -40.54
CA ASP A 65 26.70 -2.84 -41.63
C ASP A 65 26.78 -4.30 -41.15
N THR A 66 27.53 -4.56 -40.07
CA THR A 66 27.83 -5.91 -39.58
C THR A 66 27.48 -6.09 -38.11
N ILE A 67 27.06 -7.31 -37.74
CA ILE A 67 26.75 -7.69 -36.35
C ILE A 67 27.97 -7.51 -35.44
N LYS A 68 29.19 -7.74 -35.95
CA LYS A 68 30.43 -7.53 -35.18
C LYS A 68 30.64 -6.06 -34.82
N SER A 69 30.38 -5.15 -35.77
CA SER A 69 30.42 -3.71 -35.51
C SER A 69 29.38 -3.30 -34.47
N ALA A 70 28.15 -3.80 -34.60
CA ALA A 70 27.07 -3.56 -33.64
C ALA A 70 27.43 -4.01 -32.22
N LYS A 71 28.03 -5.21 -32.07
CA LYS A 71 28.49 -5.69 -30.76
C LYS A 71 29.57 -4.79 -30.15
N LYS A 72 30.52 -4.33 -30.97
CA LYS A 72 31.61 -3.44 -30.53
C LYS A 72 31.09 -2.06 -30.09
N MET A 73 30.10 -1.53 -30.80
CA MET A 73 29.40 -0.28 -30.46
C MET A 73 28.63 -0.41 -29.13
N LEU A 74 27.96 -1.55 -28.93
CA LEU A 74 27.23 -1.85 -27.70
C LEU A 74 28.17 -2.03 -26.49
N GLU A 75 29.33 -2.67 -26.66
CA GLU A 75 30.37 -2.78 -25.64
C GLU A 75 30.96 -1.41 -25.24
N ARG A 76 31.08 -0.49 -26.19
CA ARG A 76 31.55 0.89 -25.96
C ARG A 76 30.49 1.80 -25.34
N LYS A 77 29.21 1.40 -25.38
CA LYS A 77 28.05 2.15 -24.85
C LYS A 77 27.93 3.54 -25.49
N ASP A 78 28.08 3.58 -26.81
CA ASP A 78 27.94 4.80 -27.61
C ASP A 78 26.55 5.43 -27.42
N ALA A 79 26.44 6.76 -27.59
CA ALA A 79 25.20 7.51 -27.30
C ALA A 79 23.99 6.96 -28.08
N GLU A 80 24.18 6.62 -29.35
CA GLU A 80 23.14 6.08 -30.25
C GLU A 80 22.49 4.79 -29.72
N VAL A 81 23.23 4.00 -28.93
CA VAL A 81 22.72 2.75 -28.34
C VAL A 81 21.63 3.03 -27.32
N TRP A 82 21.72 4.15 -26.58
CA TRP A 82 20.74 4.51 -25.57
C TRP A 82 19.41 4.96 -26.18
N ASP A 83 19.46 5.74 -27.26
CA ASP A 83 18.27 6.18 -27.98
C ASP A 83 17.51 4.99 -28.57
N ILE A 84 18.24 4.04 -29.16
CA ILE A 84 17.67 2.80 -29.70
C ILE A 84 17.13 1.89 -28.60
N LEU A 85 17.82 1.84 -27.45
CA LEU A 85 17.33 1.05 -26.31
C LEU A 85 15.98 1.57 -25.81
N GLU A 86 15.82 2.89 -25.74
CA GLU A 86 14.55 3.51 -25.33
C GLU A 86 13.43 3.24 -26.34
N GLU A 87 13.73 3.28 -27.65
CA GLU A 87 12.77 2.89 -28.70
C GLU A 87 12.36 1.40 -28.59
N VAL A 88 13.32 0.50 -28.40
CA VAL A 88 13.09 -0.96 -28.36
C VAL A 88 12.29 -1.40 -27.12
N ILE A 89 12.45 -0.68 -26.00
CA ILE A 89 11.74 -0.98 -24.75
C ILE A 89 10.28 -0.52 -24.79
N CYS A 90 9.95 0.46 -25.63
CA CYS A 90 8.60 0.98 -25.74
C CYS A 90 7.62 -0.12 -26.17
N ASN A 91 6.53 -0.31 -25.41
CA ASN A 91 5.54 -1.38 -25.60
C ASN A 91 6.10 -2.81 -25.56
N HIS A 92 7.26 -3.01 -24.93
CA HIS A 92 7.82 -4.34 -24.68
C HIS A 92 7.77 -4.67 -23.19
N PRO A 93 6.78 -5.46 -22.72
CA PRO A 93 6.60 -5.71 -21.30
C PRO A 93 7.68 -6.65 -20.76
N VAL A 94 7.95 -6.57 -19.47
CA VAL A 94 8.82 -7.50 -18.74
C VAL A 94 8.06 -8.17 -17.62
N LEU A 95 8.40 -9.43 -17.32
CA LEU A 95 7.79 -10.18 -16.23
C LEU A 95 8.67 -10.09 -14.99
N LEU A 96 8.13 -9.53 -13.91
CA LEU A 96 8.76 -9.58 -12.60
C LEU A 96 8.23 -10.78 -11.82
N ASN A 97 9.14 -11.49 -11.15
CA ASN A 97 8.83 -12.63 -10.29
C ASN A 97 9.64 -12.56 -8.99
N ARG A 98 8.97 -12.81 -7.86
CA ARG A 98 9.61 -13.03 -6.56
C ARG A 98 9.49 -14.48 -6.14
N ALA A 99 10.63 -15.06 -5.74
CA ALA A 99 10.68 -16.38 -5.13
C ALA A 99 10.56 -16.26 -3.60
N PRO A 100 9.79 -17.12 -2.91
CA PRO A 100 8.95 -18.20 -3.45
C PRO A 100 7.61 -17.68 -4.03
N THR A 101 7.20 -18.22 -5.18
CA THR A 101 5.93 -17.87 -5.83
C THR A 101 4.78 -18.72 -5.25
N LEU A 102 3.96 -18.14 -4.38
CA LEU A 102 2.85 -18.84 -3.70
C LEU A 102 1.54 -18.85 -4.51
N HIS A 103 1.31 -17.80 -5.30
CA HIS A 103 0.09 -17.61 -6.08
C HIS A 103 0.40 -16.85 -7.37
N ARG A 104 -0.55 -16.82 -8.30
CA ARG A 104 -0.38 -16.16 -9.60
C ARG A 104 0.06 -14.67 -9.53
N MET A 105 -0.26 -13.96 -8.45
CA MET A 105 0.15 -12.54 -8.28
C MET A 105 1.64 -12.35 -8.01
N GLY A 106 2.38 -13.44 -7.73
CA GLY A 106 3.82 -13.39 -7.59
C GLY A 106 4.57 -13.28 -8.92
N ILE A 107 3.84 -13.31 -10.06
CA ILE A 107 4.37 -13.01 -11.39
C ILE A 107 3.43 -12.01 -12.07
N GLN A 108 3.94 -10.83 -12.42
CA GLN A 108 3.17 -9.80 -13.12
C GLN A 108 4.02 -9.17 -14.22
N ALA A 109 3.35 -8.67 -15.25
CA ALA A 109 3.96 -7.90 -16.32
C ALA A 109 3.96 -6.41 -15.99
N PHE A 110 5.04 -5.73 -16.39
CA PHE A 110 5.21 -4.29 -16.26
C PHE A 110 5.86 -3.72 -17.51
N GLU A 111 5.58 -2.45 -17.78
CA GLU A 111 6.30 -1.68 -18.79
C GLU A 111 7.62 -1.14 -18.19
N PRO A 112 8.78 -1.41 -18.80
CA PRO A 112 10.05 -0.96 -18.25
C PRO A 112 10.25 0.53 -18.50
N VAL A 113 10.63 1.25 -17.44
CA VAL A 113 11.17 2.61 -17.51
C VAL A 113 12.66 2.53 -17.20
N LEU A 114 13.50 3.07 -18.08
CA LEU A 114 14.95 3.07 -17.87
C LEU A 114 15.31 3.90 -16.64
N VAL A 115 16.05 3.29 -15.71
CA VAL A 115 16.54 3.98 -14.50
C VAL A 115 18.05 3.82 -14.37
N GLU A 116 18.66 4.83 -13.75
CA GLU A 116 20.05 4.78 -13.33
C GLU A 116 20.24 3.87 -12.11
N GLY A 117 21.46 3.36 -11.95
CA GLY A 117 21.83 2.45 -10.87
C GLY A 117 21.78 0.97 -11.27
N ASN A 118 21.69 0.09 -10.27
CA ASN A 118 21.68 -1.37 -10.48
C ASN A 118 20.42 -2.05 -9.91
N ALA A 119 19.54 -1.32 -9.21
CA ALA A 119 18.38 -1.88 -8.51
C ALA A 119 17.08 -1.67 -9.31
N ILE A 120 16.18 -2.64 -9.24
CA ILE A 120 14.86 -2.57 -9.90
C ILE A 120 13.95 -1.70 -9.05
N LYS A 121 13.31 -0.69 -9.64
CA LYS A 121 12.31 0.12 -8.93
C LYS A 121 10.94 -0.52 -9.08
N LEU A 122 10.26 -0.78 -7.96
CA LEU A 122 8.93 -1.36 -7.94
C LEU A 122 7.91 -0.37 -7.38
N HIS A 123 6.69 -0.39 -7.94
CA HIS A 123 5.59 0.40 -7.42
C HIS A 123 5.17 -0.09 -6.01
N PRO A 124 4.99 0.79 -5.00
CA PRO A 124 4.66 0.37 -3.63
C PRO A 124 3.38 -0.48 -3.52
N LEU A 125 2.34 -0.14 -4.29
CA LEU A 125 1.05 -0.84 -4.20
C LEU A 125 1.07 -2.30 -4.68
N VAL A 126 2.07 -2.71 -5.46
CA VAL A 126 2.17 -4.11 -5.92
C VAL A 126 2.95 -4.99 -4.95
N CYS A 127 3.65 -4.41 -3.96
CA CYS A 127 4.48 -5.15 -3.01
C CYS A 127 3.70 -6.23 -2.26
N LYS A 128 2.46 -5.93 -1.84
CA LYS A 128 1.56 -6.91 -1.20
C LYS A 128 1.24 -8.10 -2.10
N GLY A 129 1.09 -7.87 -3.41
CA GLY A 129 0.88 -8.92 -4.41
C GLY A 129 2.11 -9.82 -4.61
N PHE A 130 3.32 -9.30 -4.40
CA PHE A 130 4.56 -10.10 -4.40
C PHE A 130 4.95 -10.63 -3.02
N ASN A 131 4.23 -10.21 -1.96
CA ASN A 131 4.62 -10.37 -0.56
C ASN A 131 6.03 -9.82 -0.27
N ALA A 132 6.44 -8.77 -0.99
CA ALA A 132 7.80 -8.23 -1.01
C ALA A 132 7.95 -7.00 -0.11
N ASP A 133 9.14 -6.82 0.44
CA ASP A 133 9.59 -5.63 1.16
C ASP A 133 10.91 -5.10 0.57
N PHE A 134 11.44 -4.02 1.15
CA PHE A 134 12.60 -3.30 0.62
C PHE A 134 13.84 -3.41 1.53
N ASP A 135 14.00 -4.55 2.22
CA ASP A 135 15.10 -4.80 3.18
C ASP A 135 16.29 -5.58 2.59
N GLY A 136 16.23 -5.92 1.30
CA GLY A 136 17.24 -6.73 0.61
C GLY A 136 16.67 -7.76 -0.37
N ASP A 137 15.34 -7.86 -0.43
CA ASP A 137 14.61 -8.68 -1.37
C ASP A 137 15.07 -8.52 -2.84
N GLN A 138 15.02 -9.62 -3.58
CA GLN A 138 15.44 -9.68 -4.97
C GLN A 138 14.32 -10.20 -5.86
N MET A 139 14.19 -9.60 -7.04
CA MET A 139 13.26 -10.05 -8.07
C MET A 139 13.99 -10.50 -9.33
N ALA A 140 13.45 -11.53 -9.96
CA ALA A 140 13.86 -11.96 -11.28
C ALA A 140 13.02 -11.26 -12.35
N VAL A 141 13.67 -10.82 -13.40
CA VAL A 141 13.07 -10.22 -14.59
C VAL A 141 13.19 -11.22 -15.73
N HIS A 142 12.12 -11.41 -16.51
CA HIS A 142 12.12 -12.24 -17.71
C HIS A 142 11.54 -11.46 -18.88
N LEU A 143 12.12 -11.65 -20.06
CA LEU A 143 11.72 -10.96 -21.29
C LEU A 143 10.85 -11.88 -22.19
N PRO A 144 9.57 -11.54 -22.45
CA PRO A 144 8.75 -12.25 -23.42
C PRO A 144 9.24 -11.99 -24.86
N LEU A 145 9.67 -13.03 -25.56
CA LEU A 145 10.30 -12.87 -26.89
C LEU A 145 9.32 -12.96 -28.07
N SER A 146 8.34 -13.85 -28.00
CA SER A 146 7.37 -14.01 -29.10
C SER A 146 6.27 -12.95 -29.02
N ILE A 147 5.70 -12.60 -30.16
CA ILE A 147 4.63 -11.61 -30.24
C ILE A 147 3.42 -12.07 -29.43
N GLU A 148 3.10 -13.37 -29.48
CA GLU A 148 2.00 -13.96 -28.72
C GLU A 148 2.23 -13.81 -27.21
N ALA A 149 3.47 -14.04 -26.73
CA ALA A 149 3.81 -13.92 -25.32
C ALA A 149 3.78 -12.45 -24.85
N GLN A 150 4.18 -11.50 -25.71
CA GLN A 150 4.09 -10.07 -25.41
C GLN A 150 2.62 -9.61 -25.33
N VAL A 151 1.78 -10.06 -26.27
CA VAL A 151 0.34 -9.77 -26.26
C VAL A 151 -0.33 -10.40 -25.03
N GLU A 152 0.02 -11.63 -24.68
CA GLU A 152 -0.47 -12.29 -23.46
C GLU A 152 -0.07 -11.52 -22.20
N ALA A 153 1.19 -11.08 -22.13
CA ALA A 153 1.69 -10.30 -21.01
C ALA A 153 0.93 -8.99 -20.82
N HIS A 154 0.70 -8.23 -21.90
CA HIS A 154 -0.10 -6.99 -21.85
C HIS A 154 -1.57 -7.24 -21.52
N THR A 155 -2.17 -8.26 -22.12
CA THR A 155 -3.62 -8.49 -22.03
C THR A 155 -4.03 -9.13 -20.71
N LEU A 156 -3.22 -10.05 -20.17
CA LEU A 156 -3.57 -10.86 -19.01
C LEU A 156 -2.69 -10.57 -17.79
N MET A 157 -1.38 -10.42 -17.98
CA MET A 157 -0.43 -10.39 -16.85
C MET A 157 -0.09 -9.00 -16.34
N LEU A 158 -0.43 -7.94 -17.07
CA LEU A 158 -0.14 -6.55 -16.67
C LEU A 158 -0.70 -6.27 -15.26
N ALA A 159 0.07 -5.58 -14.43
CA ALA A 159 -0.28 -5.32 -13.03
C ALA A 159 -1.67 -4.68 -12.87
N THR A 160 -2.06 -3.81 -13.81
CA THR A 160 -3.37 -3.15 -13.86
C THR A 160 -4.56 -4.09 -14.03
N ASN A 161 -4.34 -5.32 -14.52
CA ASN A 161 -5.39 -6.33 -14.66
C ASN A 161 -5.61 -7.11 -13.36
N ASN A 162 -4.68 -7.00 -12.42
CA ASN A 162 -4.56 -7.86 -11.26
C ASN A 162 -4.83 -7.10 -9.94
N ILE A 163 -5.88 -6.28 -9.95
CA ILE A 163 -6.27 -5.43 -8.80
C ILE A 163 -6.88 -6.27 -7.66
N PHE A 164 -7.71 -7.26 -8.01
CA PHE A 164 -8.46 -8.07 -7.05
C PHE A 164 -7.85 -9.45 -6.84
N SER A 165 -7.98 -9.94 -5.61
CA SER A 165 -7.61 -11.29 -5.22
C SER A 165 -8.45 -12.32 -5.97
N PRO A 166 -7.83 -13.33 -6.58
CA PRO A 166 -8.56 -14.45 -7.17
C PRO A 166 -9.31 -15.29 -6.14
N ALA A 167 -8.90 -15.25 -4.87
CA ALA A 167 -9.41 -16.12 -3.82
C ALA A 167 -10.69 -15.61 -3.16
N ASN A 168 -10.79 -14.29 -2.95
CA ASN A 168 -11.90 -13.69 -2.19
C ASN A 168 -12.48 -12.41 -2.83
N GLY A 169 -11.99 -11.97 -3.99
CA GLY A 169 -12.47 -10.77 -4.67
C GLY A 169 -12.14 -9.46 -3.96
N ALA A 170 -11.38 -9.47 -2.86
CA ALA A 170 -10.94 -8.26 -2.17
C ALA A 170 -9.79 -7.58 -2.96
N PRO A 171 -9.66 -6.25 -2.90
CA PRO A 171 -8.55 -5.55 -3.55
C PRO A 171 -7.21 -5.96 -2.90
N ILE A 172 -6.29 -6.54 -3.68
CA ILE A 172 -4.91 -6.82 -3.26
C ILE A 172 -4.05 -5.57 -3.39
N ILE A 173 -4.27 -4.82 -4.48
CA ILE A 173 -3.60 -3.55 -4.74
C ILE A 173 -4.34 -2.50 -3.91
N SER A 174 -3.93 -2.38 -2.65
CA SER A 174 -4.46 -1.40 -1.70
C SER A 174 -3.30 -0.64 -1.07
N PRO A 175 -3.48 0.65 -0.71
CA PRO A 175 -2.56 1.37 0.15
C PRO A 175 -2.16 0.55 1.39
N SER A 176 -0.93 0.71 1.84
CA SER A 176 -0.38 0.04 3.03
C SER A 176 0.45 1.02 3.86
N GLN A 177 0.58 0.77 5.16
CA GLN A 177 1.50 1.49 6.06
C GLN A 177 1.35 3.01 5.93
N ASP A 178 2.42 3.70 5.56
CA ASP A 178 2.52 5.16 5.50
C ASP A 178 1.43 5.81 4.66
N VAL A 179 0.98 5.16 3.58
CA VAL A 179 -0.06 5.70 2.72
C VAL A 179 -1.41 5.68 3.45
N VAL A 180 -1.70 4.59 4.17
CA VAL A 180 -2.90 4.47 5.02
C VAL A 180 -2.83 5.49 6.15
N MET A 181 -1.66 5.61 6.80
CA MET A 181 -1.42 6.58 7.86
C MET A 181 -1.67 8.02 7.38
N GLY A 182 -1.15 8.40 6.22
CA GLY A 182 -1.32 9.74 5.64
C GLY A 182 -2.77 10.04 5.25
N CYS A 183 -3.48 9.07 4.66
CA CYS A 183 -4.90 9.21 4.35
C CYS A 183 -5.76 9.29 5.62
N TYR A 184 -5.44 8.50 6.64
CA TYR A 184 -6.14 8.54 7.92
C TYR A 184 -5.92 9.87 8.64
N TYR A 185 -4.66 10.34 8.71
CA TYR A 185 -4.32 11.65 9.25
C TYR A 185 -5.07 12.75 8.50
N LEU A 186 -5.07 12.75 7.17
CA LEU A 186 -5.83 13.73 6.39
C LEU A 186 -7.33 13.75 6.75
N THR A 187 -7.94 12.60 7.00
CA THR A 187 -9.39 12.48 7.14
C THR A 187 -9.91 12.47 8.58
N MET A 188 -9.03 12.55 9.58
CA MET A 188 -9.42 12.66 10.98
C MET A 188 -9.99 14.04 11.32
N ALA A 189 -10.73 14.11 12.42
CA ALA A 189 -11.34 15.34 12.93
C ALA A 189 -10.79 15.65 14.32
N LEU A 190 -10.49 16.94 14.56
CA LEU A 190 -10.12 17.47 15.86
C LEU A 190 -11.05 18.64 16.20
N SER A 191 -11.28 18.86 17.48
CA SER A 191 -12.11 19.97 17.97
C SER A 191 -11.21 21.16 18.34
N GLY A 192 -11.74 22.39 18.29
CA GLY A 192 -10.99 23.60 18.67
C GLY A 192 -9.94 24.04 17.65
N ARG A 193 -10.10 23.67 16.38
CA ARG A 193 -9.14 24.00 15.31
C ARG A 193 -9.51 25.29 14.60
N THR A 194 -8.51 25.93 13.98
CA THR A 194 -8.73 27.18 13.24
C THR A 194 -9.65 26.96 12.05
N GLY A 195 -10.71 27.78 11.95
CA GLY A 195 -11.72 27.65 10.90
C GLY A 195 -12.88 26.72 11.24
N GLU A 196 -12.99 26.25 12.48
CA GLU A 196 -14.15 25.46 12.94
C GLU A 196 -15.47 26.24 12.77
N GLY A 197 -16.47 25.59 12.20
CA GLY A 197 -17.80 26.15 11.95
C GLY A 197 -17.91 27.04 10.70
N MET A 198 -16.81 27.26 9.97
CA MET A 198 -16.87 27.99 8.69
C MET A 198 -17.71 27.24 7.66
N ALA A 199 -18.42 28.00 6.82
CA ALA A 199 -19.24 27.46 5.74
C ALA A 199 -18.62 27.81 4.38
N PHE A 200 -18.56 26.83 3.50
CA PHE A 200 -17.96 26.91 2.16
C PHE A 200 -18.98 26.53 1.09
N GLN A 201 -18.91 27.22 -0.05
CA GLN A 201 -19.80 27.01 -1.18
C GLN A 201 -19.41 25.78 -2.01
N ASP A 202 -18.12 25.53 -2.19
CA ASP A 202 -17.61 24.41 -3.01
C ASP A 202 -16.27 23.87 -2.49
N PHE A 203 -15.76 22.82 -3.14
CA PHE A 203 -14.49 22.19 -2.75
C PHE A 203 -13.29 23.07 -3.08
N ALA A 204 -13.37 23.90 -4.11
CA ALA A 204 -12.29 24.80 -4.52
C ALA A 204 -12.07 25.91 -3.48
N GLU A 205 -13.13 26.41 -2.85
CA GLU A 205 -13.06 27.39 -1.78
C GLU A 205 -12.40 26.79 -0.53
N VAL A 206 -12.71 25.53 -0.20
CA VAL A 206 -12.04 24.80 0.90
C VAL A 206 -10.55 24.62 0.61
N GLU A 207 -10.20 24.19 -0.60
CA GLU A 207 -8.80 24.04 -1.05
C GLU A 207 -8.04 25.37 -0.96
N LEU A 208 -8.65 26.47 -1.41
CA LEU A 208 -8.07 27.80 -1.34
C LEU A 208 -7.88 28.24 0.12
N ALA A 209 -8.92 28.13 0.95
CA ALA A 209 -8.87 28.53 2.36
C ALA A 209 -7.82 27.72 3.15
N HIS A 210 -7.70 26.42 2.85
CA HIS A 210 -6.67 25.56 3.41
C HIS A 210 -5.26 25.97 2.96
N SER A 211 -5.07 26.24 1.66
CA SER A 211 -3.78 26.68 1.10
C SER A 211 -3.29 28.02 1.68
N LEU A 212 -4.22 28.90 2.03
CA LEU A 212 -3.95 30.19 2.68
C LEU A 212 -3.76 30.08 4.21
N GLY A 213 -3.88 28.88 4.78
CA GLY A 213 -3.78 28.64 6.23
C GLY A 213 -4.92 29.24 7.05
N LYS A 214 -6.07 29.52 6.42
CA LYS A 214 -7.27 30.05 7.11
C LYS A 214 -8.08 28.94 7.79
N VAL A 215 -8.00 27.72 7.26
CA VAL A 215 -8.66 26.53 7.80
C VAL A 215 -7.62 25.43 8.00
N ASP A 216 -7.63 24.84 9.19
CA ASP A 216 -6.78 23.70 9.52
C ASP A 216 -7.36 22.40 8.95
N THR A 217 -6.49 21.43 8.64
CA THR A 217 -6.85 20.16 8.01
C THR A 217 -7.96 19.42 8.76
N HIS A 218 -7.90 19.42 10.10
CA HIS A 218 -8.82 18.65 10.94
C HIS A 218 -10.02 19.45 11.43
N ALA A 219 -10.15 20.72 11.03
CA ALA A 219 -11.24 21.59 11.45
C ALA A 219 -12.58 21.12 10.88
N LYS A 220 -13.62 21.13 11.72
CA LYS A 220 -14.99 20.82 11.32
C LYS A 220 -15.60 22.01 10.58
N ILE A 221 -16.03 21.80 9.34
CA ILE A 221 -16.55 22.82 8.43
C ILE A 221 -17.90 22.38 7.86
N LYS A 222 -18.65 23.35 7.34
CA LYS A 222 -19.85 23.12 6.53
C LYS A 222 -19.50 23.31 5.08
N VAL A 223 -19.77 22.32 4.23
CA VAL A 223 -19.53 22.44 2.79
C VAL A 223 -20.75 21.97 2.03
N ARG A 224 -21.07 22.67 0.95
CA ARG A 224 -22.09 22.21 0.01
C ARG A 224 -21.47 21.21 -0.98
N LEU A 225 -22.10 20.05 -1.13
CA LEU A 225 -21.66 19.06 -2.11
C LEU A 225 -21.90 19.56 -3.55
N PRO A 226 -21.07 19.13 -4.52
CA PRO A 226 -21.38 19.29 -5.94
C PRO A 226 -22.76 18.72 -6.31
N ALA A 227 -23.44 19.30 -7.30
CA ALA A 227 -24.79 18.92 -7.69
C ALA A 227 -24.90 17.47 -8.22
N ASP A 228 -23.78 16.88 -8.63
CA ASP A 228 -23.62 15.51 -9.12
C ASP A 228 -23.19 14.52 -8.03
N ARG A 229 -22.94 14.98 -6.80
CA ARG A 229 -22.47 14.14 -5.69
C ARG A 229 -23.44 14.09 -4.53
N SER A 230 -23.59 12.88 -4.01
CA SER A 230 -24.36 12.56 -2.81
C SER A 230 -23.47 12.04 -1.70
N LEU A 231 -23.90 12.21 -0.45
CA LEU A 231 -23.24 11.63 0.71
C LEU A 231 -23.42 10.10 0.72
N LYS A 232 -22.33 9.36 0.95
CA LYS A 232 -22.38 7.93 1.26
C LYS A 232 -22.89 7.76 2.70
N ILE A 233 -24.08 7.18 2.84
CA ILE A 233 -24.63 6.78 4.13
C ILE A 233 -24.48 5.26 4.23
N GLU A 234 -23.87 4.75 5.30
CA GLU A 234 -23.73 3.30 5.47
C GLU A 234 -25.10 2.66 5.70
N GLY A 235 -25.47 1.70 4.83
CA GLY A 235 -26.71 0.91 4.97
C GLY A 235 -27.98 1.56 4.42
N GLU A 236 -27.90 2.78 3.86
CA GLU A 236 -29.05 3.51 3.31
C GLU A 236 -28.81 4.01 1.88
N ALA A 237 -29.87 4.52 1.24
CA ALA A 237 -29.75 5.18 -0.06
C ALA A 237 -28.84 6.42 0.06
N PRO A 238 -28.06 6.75 -0.99
CA PRO A 238 -27.22 7.93 -0.98
C PRO A 238 -28.04 9.19 -0.67
N GLY A 239 -27.47 10.11 0.10
CA GLY A 239 -28.15 11.34 0.52
C GLY A 239 -28.54 12.25 -0.65
N GLU A 240 -29.28 13.32 -0.35
CA GLU A 240 -29.67 14.30 -1.38
C GLU A 240 -28.44 14.91 -2.07
N ALA A 241 -28.48 14.97 -3.41
CA ALA A 241 -27.42 15.55 -4.20
C ALA A 241 -27.34 17.06 -3.96
N GLY A 242 -26.13 17.58 -3.74
CA GLY A 242 -25.92 19.01 -3.49
C GLY A 242 -26.33 19.50 -2.09
N ALA A 243 -26.53 18.59 -1.13
CA ALA A 243 -26.81 18.93 0.26
C ALA A 243 -25.62 19.63 0.94
N VAL A 244 -25.90 20.43 1.98
CA VAL A 244 -24.89 21.00 2.87
C VAL A 244 -24.61 20.00 3.97
N ILE A 245 -23.35 19.57 4.09
CA ILE A 245 -22.91 18.58 5.08
C ILE A 245 -21.90 19.19 6.06
N GLU A 246 -21.90 18.67 7.28
CA GLU A 246 -20.83 18.93 8.25
C GLU A 246 -19.73 17.88 8.04
N THR A 247 -18.50 18.33 7.72
CA THR A 247 -17.36 17.46 7.43
C THR A 247 -16.06 18.13 7.90
N THR A 248 -14.89 17.61 7.53
CA THR A 248 -13.59 18.27 7.77
C THR A 248 -12.95 18.75 6.47
N ALA A 249 -12.11 19.79 6.56
CA ALA A 249 -11.35 20.28 5.41
C ALA A 249 -10.53 19.17 4.74
N GLY A 250 -9.88 18.32 5.55
CA GLY A 250 -9.11 17.19 5.06
C GLY A 250 -9.94 16.09 4.39
N ARG A 251 -11.17 15.83 4.84
CA ARG A 251 -12.09 14.92 4.12
C ARG A 251 -12.49 15.49 2.76
N VAL A 252 -12.69 16.80 2.64
CA VAL A 252 -12.96 17.44 1.34
C VAL A 252 -11.76 17.27 0.40
N LEU A 253 -10.54 17.50 0.90
CA LEU A 253 -9.29 17.30 0.14
C LEU A 253 -9.09 15.85 -0.30
N PHE A 254 -9.46 14.88 0.54
CA PHE A 254 -9.44 13.49 0.13
C PHE A 254 -10.52 13.21 -0.94
N ASN A 255 -11.73 13.71 -0.75
CA ASN A 255 -12.83 13.47 -1.69
C ASN A 255 -12.63 14.20 -3.04
N SER A 256 -11.79 15.24 -3.13
CA SER A 256 -11.48 15.89 -4.41
C SER A 256 -10.66 15.02 -5.36
N ILE A 257 -9.95 14.00 -4.84
CA ILE A 257 -9.25 13.00 -5.68
C ILE A 257 -10.19 11.94 -6.26
N LEU A 258 -11.39 11.79 -5.69
CA LEU A 258 -12.33 10.78 -6.16
C LEU A 258 -12.84 11.15 -7.56
N PRO A 259 -12.93 10.18 -8.48
CA PRO A 259 -13.43 10.43 -9.83
C PRO A 259 -14.91 10.88 -9.82
N GLN A 260 -15.33 11.56 -10.88
CA GLN A 260 -16.72 11.95 -11.08
C GLN A 260 -17.64 10.71 -11.10
N GLY A 261 -18.79 10.79 -10.44
CA GLY A 261 -19.72 9.68 -10.28
C GLY A 261 -19.54 8.85 -8.99
N MET A 262 -18.52 9.14 -8.18
CA MET A 262 -18.40 8.58 -6.83
C MET A 262 -19.14 9.40 -5.76
N LEU A 263 -19.55 8.70 -4.71
CA LEU A 263 -20.17 9.29 -3.53
C LEU A 263 -19.13 9.98 -2.64
N PHE A 264 -19.59 10.90 -1.78
CA PHE A 264 -18.75 11.54 -0.77
C PHE A 264 -18.63 10.66 0.47
N TYR A 265 -17.40 10.43 0.95
CA TYR A 265 -17.13 9.65 2.15
C TYR A 265 -16.80 10.58 3.33
N ASP A 266 -17.65 10.59 4.34
CA ASP A 266 -17.47 11.39 5.57
C ASP A 266 -16.99 10.56 6.76
N LEU A 267 -15.94 9.75 6.56
CA LEU A 267 -15.40 8.86 7.58
C LEU A 267 -13.87 9.00 7.65
N PRO A 268 -13.24 8.74 8.80
CA PRO A 268 -11.79 8.54 8.86
C PRO A 268 -11.40 7.32 8.01
N MET A 269 -10.50 7.53 7.06
CA MET A 269 -10.10 6.51 6.09
C MET A 269 -9.07 5.56 6.69
N ARG A 270 -9.51 4.44 7.30
CA ARG A 270 -8.60 3.36 7.71
C ARG A 270 -8.36 2.41 6.53
N SER A 271 -7.47 1.43 6.73
CA SER A 271 -7.17 0.40 5.72
C SER A 271 -8.42 -0.29 5.16
N SER A 272 -9.40 -0.59 6.02
CA SER A 272 -10.68 -1.19 5.60
C SER A 272 -11.53 -0.26 4.74
N GLU A 273 -11.65 1.01 5.11
CA GLU A 273 -12.47 1.98 4.37
C GLU A 273 -11.82 2.33 3.03
N LEU A 274 -10.50 2.45 2.97
CA LEU A 274 -9.76 2.64 1.71
C LEU A 274 -10.02 1.47 0.75
N ALA A 275 -10.01 0.23 1.25
CA ALA A 275 -10.36 -0.94 0.45
C ALA A 275 -11.82 -0.90 -0.06
N ARG A 276 -12.77 -0.38 0.75
CA ARG A 276 -14.17 -0.17 0.33
C ARG A 276 -14.28 0.88 -0.77
N VAL A 277 -13.58 2.02 -0.64
CA VAL A 277 -13.55 3.09 -1.66
C VAL A 277 -13.04 2.54 -3.00
N ILE A 278 -12.00 1.72 -2.99
CA ILE A 278 -11.46 1.07 -4.19
C ILE A 278 -12.51 0.13 -4.83
N SER A 279 -13.18 -0.68 -4.01
CA SER A 279 -14.23 -1.60 -4.48
C SER A 279 -15.42 -0.84 -5.08
N ASP A 280 -15.89 0.21 -4.41
CA ASP A 280 -17.00 1.06 -4.88
C ASP A 280 -16.63 1.74 -6.20
N CYS A 281 -15.41 2.27 -6.33
CA CYS A 281 -14.91 2.86 -7.57
C CYS A 281 -14.95 1.86 -8.73
N TYR A 282 -14.49 0.63 -8.49
CA TYR A 282 -14.45 -0.39 -9.52
C TYR A 282 -15.85 -0.81 -9.98
N GLN A 283 -16.80 -0.93 -9.05
CA GLN A 283 -18.19 -1.27 -9.37
C GLN A 283 -18.91 -0.16 -10.13
N ALA A 284 -18.67 1.11 -9.76
CA ALA A 284 -19.36 2.25 -10.36
C ALA A 284 -18.76 2.69 -11.71
N LEU A 285 -17.43 2.72 -11.82
CA LEU A 285 -16.71 3.37 -12.93
C LEU A 285 -15.80 2.42 -13.71
N GLY A 286 -15.60 1.20 -13.21
CA GLY A 286 -14.75 0.20 -13.83
C GLY A 286 -13.26 0.45 -13.62
N ARG A 287 -12.46 -0.37 -14.31
CA ARG A 287 -11.02 -0.54 -14.06
C ARG A 287 -10.16 0.71 -14.22
N ARG A 288 -10.39 1.49 -15.29
CA ARG A 288 -9.51 2.61 -15.64
C ARG A 288 -9.50 3.68 -14.55
N SER A 289 -10.69 4.12 -14.14
CA SER A 289 -10.86 5.09 -13.05
C SER A 289 -10.31 4.58 -11.73
N THR A 290 -10.39 3.28 -11.45
CA THR A 290 -9.79 2.67 -10.24
C THR A 290 -8.27 2.76 -10.24
N ILE A 291 -7.61 2.59 -11.38
CA ILE A 291 -6.14 2.68 -11.48
C ILE A 291 -5.70 4.12 -11.22
N ASP A 292 -6.36 5.09 -11.87
CA ASP A 292 -6.06 6.51 -11.68
C ASP A 292 -6.28 6.91 -10.21
N LEU A 293 -7.37 6.44 -9.60
CA LEU A 293 -7.66 6.64 -8.18
C LEU A 293 -6.57 6.03 -7.27
N LEU A 294 -6.09 4.82 -7.56
CA LEU A 294 -5.04 4.17 -6.76
C LEU A 294 -3.73 4.98 -6.79
N ASP A 295 -3.31 5.45 -7.96
CA ASP A 295 -2.11 6.28 -8.11
C ASP A 295 -2.28 7.63 -7.39
N ASP A 296 -3.45 8.27 -7.49
CA ASP A 296 -3.76 9.52 -6.79
C ASP A 296 -3.82 9.34 -5.27
N MET A 297 -4.46 8.27 -4.77
CA MET A 297 -4.48 7.90 -3.35
C MET A 297 -3.07 7.69 -2.81
N ASN A 298 -2.20 7.02 -3.58
CA ASN A 298 -0.81 6.80 -3.20
C ASN A 298 -0.04 8.12 -3.07
N ARG A 299 -0.21 9.02 -4.04
CA ARG A 299 0.42 10.36 -4.03
C ARG A 299 -0.06 11.19 -2.83
N VAL A 300 -1.36 11.22 -2.58
CA VAL A 300 -1.95 11.95 -1.45
C VAL A 300 -1.47 11.35 -0.12
N GLY A 301 -1.54 10.04 0.04
CA GLY A 301 -1.10 9.37 1.26
C GLY A 301 0.37 9.65 1.59
N PHE A 302 1.29 9.54 0.63
CA PHE A 302 2.70 9.87 0.88
C PHE A 302 2.94 11.36 1.19
N SER A 303 2.26 12.26 0.47
CA SER A 303 2.37 13.70 0.71
C SER A 303 1.90 14.07 2.11
N TRP A 304 0.75 13.54 2.54
CA TRP A 304 0.17 13.84 3.85
C TRP A 304 0.88 13.11 4.99
N SER A 305 1.38 11.90 4.76
CA SER A 305 2.28 11.21 5.68
C SER A 305 3.51 12.08 5.98
N THR A 306 4.15 12.63 4.94
CA THR A 306 5.31 13.52 5.11
C THR A 306 4.95 14.83 5.80
N ARG A 307 3.84 15.47 5.40
CA ARG A 307 3.38 16.75 5.98
C ARG A 307 2.93 16.62 7.44
N SER A 308 2.44 15.44 7.84
CA SER A 308 2.01 15.19 9.21
C SER A 308 3.16 15.31 10.20
N GLY A 309 4.41 15.08 9.76
CA GLY A 309 5.57 15.10 10.64
C GLY A 309 5.48 14.11 11.80
N LEU A 310 4.64 13.07 11.67
CA LEU A 310 4.45 12.08 12.71
C LEU A 310 5.77 11.35 12.98
N SER A 311 6.14 11.35 14.26
CA SER A 311 7.26 10.61 14.82
C SER A 311 6.78 10.05 16.14
N PHE A 312 7.37 8.95 16.59
CA PHE A 312 7.08 8.39 17.90
C PHE A 312 8.29 8.56 18.82
N ALA A 313 8.02 8.86 20.08
CA ALA A 313 8.98 8.94 21.17
C ALA A 313 8.55 8.05 22.33
N THR A 314 9.45 7.86 23.30
CA THR A 314 9.15 7.07 24.50
C THR A 314 8.02 7.69 25.33
N ASP A 315 7.88 9.02 25.29
CA ASP A 315 6.82 9.77 26.01
C ASP A 315 5.43 9.60 25.38
N ASP A 316 5.34 9.05 24.18
CA ASP A 316 4.04 8.79 23.52
C ASP A 316 3.42 7.46 24.00
N LEU A 317 4.22 6.62 24.67
CA LEU A 317 3.80 5.38 25.32
C LEU A 317 3.17 5.68 26.68
N ILE A 318 1.87 5.94 26.68
CA ILE A 318 1.12 6.16 27.92
C ILE A 318 0.81 4.81 28.57
N THR A 319 1.23 4.66 29.83
CA THR A 319 0.87 3.50 30.65
C THR A 319 -0.33 3.86 31.53
N PRO A 320 -1.43 3.09 31.49
CA PRO A 320 -2.59 3.34 32.36
C PRO A 320 -2.23 3.24 33.84
N GLU A 321 -2.67 4.20 34.65
CA GLU A 321 -2.46 4.17 36.11
C GLU A 321 -3.14 2.97 36.78
N THR A 322 -4.27 2.56 36.21
CA THR A 322 -5.08 1.39 36.60
C THR A 322 -4.37 0.05 36.40
N LYS A 323 -3.31 -0.01 35.59
CA LYS A 323 -2.57 -1.25 35.28
C LYS A 323 -2.16 -2.02 36.54
N VAL A 324 -1.63 -1.33 37.54
CA VAL A 324 -1.18 -1.95 38.80
C VAL A 324 -2.36 -2.57 39.56
N LYS A 325 -3.52 -1.90 39.54
CA LYS A 325 -4.74 -2.39 40.19
C LYS A 325 -5.28 -3.64 39.48
N ILE A 326 -5.33 -3.64 38.15
CA ILE A 326 -5.82 -4.77 37.36
C ILE A 326 -4.94 -6.01 37.57
N ILE A 327 -3.62 -5.84 37.55
CA ILE A 327 -2.67 -6.93 37.83
C ILE A 327 -2.90 -7.47 39.24
N GLY A 328 -3.02 -6.59 40.25
CA GLY A 328 -3.28 -7.01 41.63
C GLY A 328 -4.61 -7.77 41.81
N ASP A 329 -5.65 -7.40 41.08
CA ASP A 329 -6.95 -8.10 41.13
C ASP A 329 -6.92 -9.44 40.38
N ALA A 330 -6.15 -9.55 39.29
CA ALA A 330 -5.87 -10.80 38.61
C ALA A 330 -5.08 -11.76 39.50
N GLU A 331 -4.02 -11.29 40.17
CA GLU A 331 -3.21 -12.08 41.11
C GLU A 331 -4.05 -12.62 42.28
N LYS A 332 -4.94 -11.79 42.85
CA LYS A 332 -5.89 -12.24 43.88
C LYS A 332 -6.82 -13.34 43.36
N SER A 333 -7.27 -13.22 42.12
CA SER A 333 -8.16 -14.21 41.49
C SER A 333 -7.43 -15.53 41.26
N VAL A 334 -6.20 -15.48 40.75
CA VAL A 334 -5.31 -16.65 40.59
C VAL A 334 -5.02 -17.31 41.93
N MET A 335 -4.75 -16.54 42.99
CA MET A 335 -4.57 -17.09 44.34
C MET A 335 -5.81 -17.83 44.86
N LYS A 336 -7.03 -17.34 44.57
CA LYS A 336 -8.27 -18.05 44.93
C LYS A 336 -8.38 -19.38 44.17
N ILE A 337 -8.08 -19.39 42.87
CA ILE A 337 -8.09 -20.59 42.03
C ILE A 337 -7.07 -21.61 42.56
N MET A 338 -5.85 -21.17 42.87
CA MET A 338 -4.83 -22.05 43.46
C MET A 338 -5.24 -22.63 44.82
N LYS A 339 -5.93 -21.86 45.66
CA LYS A 339 -6.48 -22.38 46.93
C LYS A 339 -7.56 -23.43 46.71
N LEU A 340 -8.42 -23.28 45.70
CA LEU A 340 -9.43 -24.28 45.35
C LEU A 340 -8.79 -25.57 44.84
N TYR A 341 -7.73 -25.46 44.05
CA TYR A 341 -6.94 -26.61 43.59
C TYR A 341 -6.27 -27.35 44.76
N GLN A 342 -5.62 -26.62 45.68
CA GLN A 342 -5.00 -27.20 46.87
C GLN A 342 -6.01 -27.92 47.79
N ARG A 343 -7.27 -27.46 47.80
CA ARG A 343 -8.37 -28.11 48.54
C ARG A 343 -8.99 -29.29 47.78
N GLY A 344 -8.52 -29.60 46.58
CA GLY A 344 -9.04 -30.68 45.74
C GLY A 344 -10.43 -30.41 45.13
N VAL A 345 -10.87 -29.15 45.10
CA VAL A 345 -12.20 -28.76 44.57
C VAL A 345 -12.21 -28.73 43.04
N ILE A 346 -11.07 -28.44 42.41
CA ILE A 346 -10.91 -28.35 40.96
C ILE A 346 -9.74 -29.24 40.50
N THR A 347 -9.82 -29.68 39.24
CA THR A 347 -8.76 -30.45 38.59
C THR A 347 -7.63 -29.55 38.08
N ASP A 348 -6.48 -30.13 37.73
CA ASP A 348 -5.34 -29.36 37.21
C ASP A 348 -5.64 -28.72 35.83
N GLY A 349 -6.43 -29.40 34.99
CA GLY A 349 -6.88 -28.84 33.71
C GLY A 349 -7.80 -27.63 33.89
N GLU A 350 -8.75 -27.70 34.82
CA GLU A 350 -9.62 -26.57 35.17
C GLU A 350 -8.83 -25.41 35.79
N ARG A 351 -7.86 -25.70 36.66
CA ARG A 351 -6.93 -24.70 37.20
C ARG A 351 -6.20 -23.99 36.07
N TYR A 352 -5.62 -24.73 35.13
CA TYR A 352 -4.88 -24.16 34.01
C TYR A 352 -5.74 -23.22 33.17
N ASN A 353 -6.93 -23.66 32.77
CA ASN A 353 -7.86 -22.86 31.97
C ASN A 353 -8.32 -21.61 32.72
N GLN A 354 -8.73 -21.72 33.99
CA GLN A 354 -9.19 -20.57 34.78
C GLN A 354 -8.08 -19.54 35.04
N VAL A 355 -6.83 -19.99 35.23
CA VAL A 355 -5.68 -19.08 35.36
C VAL A 355 -5.40 -18.37 34.04
N LEU A 356 -5.46 -19.09 32.92
CA LEU A 356 -5.29 -18.52 31.59
C LEU A 356 -6.38 -17.49 31.28
N ASP A 357 -7.63 -17.79 31.62
CA ASP A 357 -8.77 -16.88 31.47
C ASP A 357 -8.59 -15.61 32.32
N ALA A 358 -8.18 -15.74 33.58
CA ALA A 358 -7.95 -14.60 34.46
C ALA A 358 -6.87 -13.65 33.91
N TRP A 359 -5.76 -14.19 33.40
CA TRP A 359 -4.71 -13.37 32.77
C TRP A 359 -5.12 -12.81 31.42
N THR A 360 -5.90 -13.56 30.62
CA THR A 360 -6.41 -13.09 29.34
C THR A 360 -7.35 -11.91 29.54
N HIS A 361 -8.26 -11.99 30.53
CA HIS A 361 -9.18 -10.92 30.87
C HIS A 361 -8.44 -9.67 31.39
N ALA A 362 -7.45 -9.86 32.26
CA ALA A 362 -6.62 -8.76 32.76
C ALA A 362 -5.87 -8.04 31.62
N ARG A 363 -5.30 -8.82 30.67
CA ARG A 363 -4.64 -8.28 29.48
C ARG A 363 -5.60 -7.47 28.62
N GLU A 364 -6.79 -7.98 28.34
CA GLU A 364 -7.81 -7.30 27.55
C GLU A 364 -8.27 -5.98 28.21
N GLN A 365 -8.47 -6.00 29.52
CA GLN A 365 -8.83 -4.80 30.28
C GLN A 365 -7.74 -3.73 30.22
N ILE A 366 -6.47 -4.10 30.46
CA ILE A 366 -5.33 -3.17 30.36
C ILE A 366 -5.22 -2.61 28.94
N THR A 367 -5.42 -3.45 27.91
CA THR A 367 -5.33 -3.02 26.51
C THR A 367 -6.43 -2.01 26.19
N LYS A 368 -7.66 -2.26 26.64
CA LYS A 368 -8.79 -1.35 26.42
C LYS A 368 -8.57 0.01 27.07
N GLU A 369 -8.11 0.03 28.32
CA GLU A 369 -7.85 1.28 29.05
C GLU A 369 -6.67 2.04 28.43
N MET A 370 -5.61 1.34 28.03
CA MET A 370 -4.47 1.94 27.30
C MET A 370 -4.90 2.59 25.99
N MET A 371 -5.77 1.95 25.20
CA MET A 371 -6.23 2.54 23.94
C MET A 371 -7.06 3.81 24.16
N VAL A 372 -7.89 3.85 25.21
CA VAL A 372 -8.66 5.06 25.56
C VAL A 372 -7.74 6.19 26.01
N ASP A 373 -6.74 5.90 26.84
CA ASP A 373 -5.78 6.90 27.32
C ASP A 373 -4.93 7.46 26.17
N LEU A 374 -4.55 6.62 25.20
CA LEU A 374 -3.83 7.02 24.00
C LEU A 374 -4.72 7.83 23.04
N GLU A 375 -6.01 7.50 22.91
CA GLU A 375 -6.97 8.26 22.10
C GLU A 375 -7.18 9.68 22.67
N GLN A 376 -7.21 9.81 24.00
CA GLN A 376 -7.37 11.09 24.69
C GLN A 376 -6.07 11.91 24.77
N ASP A 377 -4.94 11.35 24.35
CA ASP A 377 -3.65 12.05 24.30
C ASP A 377 -3.55 12.97 23.08
N THR A 378 -4.25 14.09 23.20
CA THR A 378 -4.33 15.15 22.20
C THR A 378 -3.74 16.46 22.72
N ASP A 379 -3.72 17.48 21.87
CA ASP A 379 -3.33 18.85 22.19
C ASP A 379 -4.16 19.54 23.29
N ALA A 380 -5.24 18.90 23.75
CA ALA A 380 -5.97 19.32 24.95
C ALA A 380 -5.12 19.24 26.23
N LYS A 381 -4.06 18.42 26.26
CA LYS A 381 -3.13 18.36 27.39
C LYS A 381 -2.13 19.51 27.32
N PRO A 382 -1.88 20.23 28.44
CA PRO A 382 -0.97 21.37 28.47
C PRO A 382 0.49 21.01 28.17
N THR A 383 0.83 19.72 28.23
CA THR A 383 2.15 19.17 27.89
C THR A 383 2.34 18.89 26.40
N ARG A 384 1.28 18.96 25.60
CA ARG A 384 1.31 18.64 24.16
C ARG A 384 1.13 19.91 23.33
N GLY A 385 1.81 19.98 22.20
CA GLY A 385 1.69 21.11 21.27
C GLY A 385 0.34 21.14 20.55
N SER A 386 -0.06 22.31 20.04
CA SER A 386 -1.30 22.44 19.25
C SER A 386 -1.29 21.51 18.03
N GLY A 387 -2.39 20.77 17.82
CA GLY A 387 -2.56 19.80 16.74
C GLY A 387 -1.88 18.45 16.99
N TYR A 388 -1.36 18.22 18.19
CA TYR A 388 -0.78 16.92 18.56
C TYR A 388 -1.85 15.82 18.57
N VAL A 389 -1.51 14.74 17.90
CA VAL A 389 -2.25 13.47 17.89
C VAL A 389 -1.26 12.39 18.25
N ASN A 390 -1.63 11.50 19.18
CA ASN A 390 -0.75 10.42 19.56
C ASN A 390 -0.44 9.51 18.34
N PRO A 391 0.85 9.39 17.95
CA PRO A 391 1.26 8.66 16.76
C PRO A 391 0.99 7.14 16.89
N ILE A 392 1.13 6.59 18.09
CA ILE A 392 0.92 5.17 18.38
C ILE A 392 -0.56 4.82 18.23
N HIS A 393 -1.43 5.66 18.79
CA HIS A 393 -2.87 5.51 18.60
C HIS A 393 -3.23 5.58 17.12
N LEU A 394 -2.72 6.58 16.40
CA LEU A 394 -3.01 6.78 14.99
C LEU A 394 -2.57 5.58 14.14
N MET A 395 -1.35 5.07 14.33
CA MET A 395 -0.85 3.90 13.61
C MET A 395 -1.70 2.65 13.91
N ALA A 396 -1.98 2.37 15.19
CA ALA A 396 -2.77 1.20 15.57
C ALA A 396 -4.22 1.26 15.07
N HIS A 397 -4.85 2.43 15.14
CA HIS A 397 -6.26 2.60 14.81
C HIS A 397 -6.53 2.73 13.30
N SER A 398 -5.56 3.27 12.54
CA SER A 398 -5.63 3.34 11.07
C SER A 398 -5.45 1.98 10.40
N GLY A 399 -4.86 1.00 11.10
CA GLY A 399 -4.53 -0.30 10.53
C GLY A 399 -3.40 -0.22 9.48
N ALA A 400 -2.53 0.78 9.65
CA ALA A 400 -1.32 0.98 8.85
C ALA A 400 -0.30 -0.16 9.08
#